data_AF-A0A5B6ZLN0-F1
#
_entry.id   AF-A0A5B6ZLN0-F1
#
_cell.length_a   1.000
_cell.length_b   1.000
_cell.length_c   1.000
_cell.angle_alpha   90.00
_cell.angle_beta   90.00
_cell.angle_gamma   90.00
#
_symmetry.space_group_name_H-M   'P 1'
#
loop_
_entity.id
_entity.type
_entity.pdbx_description
1 polymer ?
#
loop_
_entity_poly.entity_id
_entity_poly.type
_entity_poly.pdbx_seq_one_letter_code
_entity_poly.pdbx_strand_id
1 'polypeptide(L)'
;KPVQWFIGESIGTKKDHKDRKDKRIVREGVEFFSNGDFYEGEFHKGRCNGSGVYNYFVNGRFEGDWIDGRYDGYGIESWARGSRYRGQYRQGLRHGYGVYRFYTGDTYAGEWCNGQSHGVGVQTCSDGSCYIGEFKSGVKHGLGCYHFRNGDRYAGEYFGDKIHGFGVYHFANGHCYEGSWHEGRKQGYGTYNFRNGGTRCGEWDCGNLKNPLPQLTDAILRAVQAARKTAENAIHLRRVDEQVNKAAMAANRAATAARVAAVRAIQNRMDGRFCDTDI
;
A
#
# COMPACT_ATOMS: atom_id res chain seq x y z
N LYS A 1 51.60 75.90 33.91
CA LYS A 1 52.44 74.87 33.27
C LYS A 1 51.52 73.85 32.61
N PRO A 2 51.80 73.38 31.38
CA PRO A 2 50.81 72.71 30.50
C PRO A 2 50.94 71.17 30.47
N VAL A 3 50.06 70.52 29.67
CA VAL A 3 50.17 69.17 29.01
C VAL A 3 49.57 67.99 29.81
N GLN A 4 48.83 66.97 29.29
CA GLN A 4 48.11 66.62 28.05
C GLN A 4 47.15 65.43 28.35
N TRP A 5 46.24 65.16 27.42
CA TRP A 5 45.20 64.12 27.29
C TRP A 5 45.73 62.65 27.11
N PHE A 6 44.98 61.52 26.99
CA PHE A 6 43.62 61.20 26.50
C PHE A 6 43.18 59.72 26.83
N ILE A 7 41.85 59.51 26.89
CA ILE A 7 40.99 58.40 26.41
C ILE A 7 40.93 57.02 27.11
N GLY A 8 39.74 56.71 27.66
CA GLY A 8 39.07 55.44 27.38
C GLY A 8 38.41 54.73 28.57
N GLU A 9 37.20 55.15 28.95
CA GLU A 9 36.22 54.25 29.58
C GLU A 9 35.94 53.09 28.62
N SER A 10 35.90 51.83 29.06
CA SER A 10 34.64 51.23 29.50
C SER A 10 34.90 49.95 30.29
N ILE A 11 34.55 50.00 31.58
CA ILE A 11 33.94 48.96 32.41
C ILE A 11 34.26 47.52 31.99
N GLY A 12 35.43 47.03 32.42
CA GLY A 12 35.64 45.61 32.66
C GLY A 12 35.28 45.29 34.10
N THR A 13 34.09 44.76 34.34
CA THR A 13 33.82 43.75 35.38
C THR A 13 32.37 43.31 35.29
N LYS A 14 32.16 42.07 34.88
CA LYS A 14 31.66 41.04 35.81
C LYS A 14 31.86 39.66 35.21
N LYS A 15 32.58 38.86 36.01
CA LYS A 15 32.51 37.41 36.02
C LYS A 15 31.04 36.97 35.95
N ASP A 16 30.76 36.00 35.11
CA ASP A 16 30.13 34.76 35.54
C ASP A 16 30.32 33.71 34.45
N HIS A 17 31.32 32.85 34.66
CA HIS A 17 31.40 31.55 34.00
C HIS A 17 30.17 30.75 34.41
N LYS A 18 29.14 30.78 33.58
CA LYS A 18 28.06 29.80 33.61
C LYS A 18 28.31 28.84 32.46
N ASP A 19 29.02 27.76 32.77
CA ASP A 19 29.01 26.52 31.99
C ASP A 19 27.55 26.05 31.88
N ARG A 20 26.82 26.57 30.89
CA ARG A 20 25.64 25.92 30.36
C ARG A 20 26.17 24.75 29.53
N LYS A 21 26.46 23.62 30.20
CA LYS A 21 26.32 22.31 29.56
C LYS A 21 24.88 22.27 29.05
N ASP A 22 24.72 22.53 27.76
CA ASP A 22 23.50 22.27 27.04
C ASP A 22 23.22 20.78 27.25
N LYS A 23 22.34 20.46 28.21
CA LYS A 23 21.97 19.08 28.52
C LYS A 23 21.27 18.57 27.27
N ARG A 24 22.03 17.93 26.38
CA ARG A 24 21.52 17.34 25.15
C ARG A 24 20.43 16.37 25.56
N ILE A 25 19.17 16.76 25.37
CA ILE A 25 18.01 15.91 25.66
C ILE A 25 18.16 14.69 24.77
N VAL A 26 18.42 13.54 25.39
CA VAL A 26 18.49 12.27 24.70
C VAL A 26 17.07 11.77 24.55
N ARG A 27 16.60 11.70 23.30
CA ARG A 27 15.25 11.22 22.97
C ARG A 27 15.27 9.79 22.45
N GLU A 28 16.45 9.26 22.11
CA GLU A 28 16.61 7.90 21.63
C GLU A 28 16.88 6.93 22.78
N GLY A 29 16.06 5.87 22.87
CA GLY A 29 16.13 4.88 23.93
C GLY A 29 15.78 3.47 23.46
N VAL A 30 15.97 2.50 24.36
CA VAL A 30 15.60 1.10 24.14
C VAL A 30 14.62 0.68 25.22
N GLU A 31 13.49 0.10 24.81
CA GLU A 31 12.46 -0.43 25.71
C GLU A 31 12.26 -1.92 25.43
N PHE A 32 12.26 -2.74 26.49
CA PHE A 32 11.99 -4.18 26.42
C PHE A 32 10.63 -4.47 27.01
N PHE A 33 9.84 -5.25 26.29
CA PHE A 33 8.51 -5.68 26.71
C PHE A 33 8.57 -7.09 27.30
N SER A 34 7.63 -7.40 28.19
CA SER A 34 7.58 -8.69 28.89
C SER A 34 7.35 -9.90 27.96
N ASN A 35 6.83 -9.67 26.76
CA ASN A 35 6.63 -10.67 25.72
C ASN A 35 7.89 -10.96 24.89
N GLY A 36 9.02 -10.31 25.20
CA GLY A 36 10.28 -10.45 24.47
C GLY A 36 10.43 -9.50 23.28
N ASP A 37 9.41 -8.69 22.98
CA ASP A 37 9.52 -7.62 22.00
C ASP A 37 10.43 -6.51 22.53
N PHE A 38 10.98 -5.72 21.62
CA PHE A 38 11.72 -4.52 22.01
C PHE A 38 11.62 -3.43 20.96
N TYR A 39 11.67 -2.20 21.43
CA TYR A 39 11.68 -1.00 20.62
C TYR A 39 13.00 -0.26 20.78
N GLU A 40 13.53 0.22 19.65
CA GLU A 40 14.75 1.02 19.57
C GLU A 40 14.47 2.25 18.72
N GLY A 41 14.47 3.42 19.32
CA GLY A 41 14.16 4.64 18.59
C GLY A 41 13.86 5.82 19.47
N GLU A 42 13.20 6.80 18.88
CA GLU A 42 12.84 8.06 19.52
C GLU A 42 11.61 7.90 20.44
N PHE A 43 11.60 8.66 21.53
CA PHE A 43 10.52 8.76 22.50
C PHE A 43 10.08 10.20 22.69
N HIS A 44 8.80 10.37 23.04
CA HIS A 44 8.22 11.61 23.52
C HIS A 44 7.19 11.30 24.62
N LYS A 45 7.31 11.93 25.79
CA LYS A 45 6.43 11.72 26.96
C LYS A 45 6.23 10.24 27.31
N GLY A 46 7.33 9.49 27.32
CA GLY A 46 7.35 8.07 27.64
C GLY A 46 6.69 7.16 26.61
N ARG A 47 6.43 7.65 25.39
CA ARG A 47 5.86 6.85 24.29
C ARG A 47 6.77 6.86 23.06
N CYS A 48 6.80 5.76 22.31
CA CYS A 48 7.47 5.71 21.00
C CYS A 48 6.91 6.81 20.09
N ASN A 49 7.78 7.68 19.59
CA ASN A 49 7.39 8.84 18.77
C ASN A 49 8.56 9.22 17.86
N GLY A 50 8.28 9.56 16.60
CA GLY A 50 9.31 9.86 15.62
C GLY A 50 9.80 8.60 14.91
N SER A 51 11.12 8.43 14.79
CA SER A 51 11.73 7.31 14.07
C SER A 51 12.11 6.15 15.00
N GLY A 52 11.73 4.91 14.65
CA GLY A 52 12.11 3.75 15.45
C GLY A 52 11.88 2.38 14.82
N VAL A 53 12.57 1.39 15.38
CA VAL A 53 12.49 -0.01 15.00
C VAL A 53 11.84 -0.79 16.14
N TYR A 54 10.80 -1.56 15.82
CA TYR A 54 10.18 -2.49 16.74
C TYR A 54 10.41 -3.91 16.27
N ASN A 55 11.00 -4.72 17.12
CA ASN A 55 11.23 -6.13 16.85
C ASN A 55 10.18 -6.94 17.59
N TYR A 56 9.35 -7.65 16.82
CA TYR A 56 8.43 -8.63 17.39
C TYR A 56 9.19 -9.94 17.59
N PHE A 57 9.22 -10.43 18.82
CA PHE A 57 9.88 -11.68 19.15
C PHE A 57 9.36 -12.79 18.24
N VAL A 58 10.25 -13.36 17.42
CA VAL A 58 9.98 -14.44 16.45
C VAL A 58 9.03 -14.05 15.29
N ASN A 59 8.28 -12.94 15.37
CA ASN A 59 7.18 -12.63 14.46
C ASN A 59 7.51 -11.60 13.36
N GLY A 60 8.66 -10.92 13.47
CA GLY A 60 9.12 -9.98 12.45
C GLY A 60 9.61 -8.68 13.03
N ARG A 61 9.56 -7.61 12.24
CA ARG A 61 9.90 -6.26 12.69
C ARG A 61 9.19 -5.18 11.89
N PHE A 62 8.97 -4.05 12.54
CA PHE A 62 8.54 -2.80 11.93
C PHE A 62 9.67 -1.77 11.98
N GLU A 63 9.84 -1.03 10.90
CA GLU A 63 10.83 0.03 10.76
C GLU A 63 10.17 1.25 10.11
N GLY A 64 10.03 2.35 10.85
CA GLY A 64 9.37 3.53 10.29
C GLY A 64 8.99 4.59 11.32
N ASP A 65 7.94 5.33 10.97
CA ASP A 65 7.42 6.48 11.71
C ASP A 65 6.42 6.06 12.81
N TRP A 66 6.49 6.77 13.93
CA TRP A 66 5.74 6.51 15.15
C TRP A 66 5.08 7.77 15.68
N ILE A 67 3.83 7.64 16.12
CA ILE A 67 3.13 8.69 16.86
C ILE A 67 2.40 8.02 18.03
N ASP A 68 2.70 8.48 19.25
CA ASP A 68 2.07 8.05 20.50
C ASP A 68 1.99 6.53 20.68
N GLY A 69 3.08 5.82 20.37
CA GLY A 69 3.18 4.37 20.51
C GLY A 69 2.57 3.56 19.36
N ARG A 70 2.14 4.20 18.27
CA ARG A 70 1.56 3.53 17.10
C ARG A 70 2.31 3.86 15.82
N TYR A 71 2.33 2.91 14.88
CA TYR A 71 2.79 3.16 13.52
C TYR A 71 1.89 4.20 12.85
N ASP A 72 2.43 5.35 12.48
CA ASP A 72 1.68 6.42 11.82
C ASP A 72 2.63 7.24 10.95
N GLY A 73 2.33 7.38 9.66
CA GLY A 73 3.27 7.89 8.66
C GLY A 73 3.73 6.79 7.69
N TYR A 74 5.03 6.64 7.49
CA TYR A 74 5.60 5.68 6.55
C TYR A 74 6.41 4.60 7.27
N GLY A 75 6.37 3.38 6.74
CA GLY A 75 7.14 2.30 7.35
C GLY A 75 7.22 1.04 6.53
N ILE A 76 8.08 0.15 7.00
CA ILE A 76 8.30 -1.18 6.45
C ILE A 76 8.04 -2.19 7.54
N GLU A 77 7.07 -3.07 7.30
CA GLU A 77 6.81 -4.22 8.16
C GLU A 77 7.27 -5.48 7.44
N SER A 78 8.10 -6.27 8.11
CA SER A 78 8.61 -7.53 7.60
C SER A 78 8.22 -8.64 8.56
N TRP A 79 7.59 -9.70 8.06
CA TRP A 79 7.15 -10.84 8.87
C TRP A 79 8.12 -12.01 8.75
N ALA A 80 8.15 -12.87 9.78
CA ALA A 80 9.10 -13.99 9.89
C ALA A 80 9.09 -14.98 8.70
N ARG A 81 7.95 -15.12 8.01
CA ARG A 81 7.82 -16.00 6.82
C ARG A 81 8.25 -15.31 5.51
N GLY A 82 8.72 -14.07 5.55
CA GLY A 82 9.22 -13.34 4.37
C GLY A 82 8.20 -12.44 3.67
N SER A 83 6.96 -12.38 4.14
CA SER A 83 6.04 -11.31 3.72
C SER A 83 6.62 -9.95 4.09
N ARG A 84 6.31 -8.92 3.30
CA ARG A 84 6.79 -7.56 3.56
C ARG A 84 5.85 -6.50 3.01
N TYR A 85 5.57 -5.49 3.81
CA TYR A 85 4.82 -4.31 3.43
C TYR A 85 5.74 -3.10 3.41
N ARG A 86 5.52 -2.20 2.46
CA ARG A 86 6.20 -0.89 2.36
C ARG A 86 5.17 0.13 1.95
N GLY A 87 4.90 1.10 2.80
CA GLY A 87 3.90 2.12 2.47
C GLY A 87 3.50 2.94 3.67
N GLN A 88 2.30 3.47 3.57
CA GLN A 88 1.71 4.36 4.57
C GLN A 88 0.96 3.57 5.66
N TYR A 89 0.94 4.17 6.85
CA TYR A 89 0.26 3.72 8.05
C TYR A 89 -0.51 4.89 8.66
N ARG A 90 -1.60 4.56 9.35
CA ARG A 90 -2.37 5.49 10.17
C ARG A 90 -2.89 4.75 11.39
N GLN A 91 -2.60 5.24 12.58
CA GLN A 91 -3.07 4.67 13.85
C GLN A 91 -2.80 3.16 14.01
N GLY A 92 -1.65 2.69 13.52
CA GLY A 92 -1.21 1.29 13.59
C GLY A 92 -1.72 0.41 12.45
N LEU A 93 -2.49 0.94 11.50
CA LEU A 93 -3.05 0.18 10.39
C LEU A 93 -2.49 0.67 9.05
N ARG A 94 -2.26 -0.26 8.11
CA ARG A 94 -1.93 0.08 6.73
C ARG A 94 -3.02 0.98 6.14
N HIS A 95 -2.63 2.11 5.57
CA HIS A 95 -3.56 3.12 5.06
C HIS A 95 -2.92 3.86 3.89
N GLY A 96 -3.72 4.49 3.03
CA GLY A 96 -3.19 5.28 1.90
C GLY A 96 -2.58 4.39 0.82
N TYR A 97 -1.31 4.57 0.48
CA TYR A 97 -0.65 3.81 -0.59
C TYR A 97 0.45 2.89 -0.07
N GLY A 98 0.57 1.70 -0.66
CA GLY A 98 1.62 0.76 -0.28
C GLY A 98 1.71 -0.48 -1.14
N VAL A 99 2.82 -1.19 -0.97
CA VAL A 99 3.13 -2.46 -1.62
C VAL A 99 3.24 -3.55 -0.56
N TYR A 100 2.46 -4.61 -0.71
CA TYR A 100 2.54 -5.82 0.08
C TYR A 100 3.01 -6.98 -0.79
N ARG A 101 4.15 -7.57 -0.44
CA ARG A 101 4.65 -8.81 -1.02
C ARG A 101 4.36 -9.95 -0.06
N PHE A 102 3.60 -10.93 -0.53
CA PHE A 102 3.33 -12.16 0.20
C PHE A 102 4.54 -13.08 0.15
N TYR A 103 4.73 -13.90 1.18
CA TYR A 103 5.77 -14.93 1.20
C TYR A 103 5.62 -15.97 0.07
N THR A 104 4.40 -16.15 -0.45
CA THR A 104 4.08 -17.01 -1.60
C THR A 104 4.63 -16.46 -2.92
N GLY A 105 5.08 -15.21 -2.95
CA GLY A 105 5.55 -14.51 -4.15
C GLY A 105 4.50 -13.59 -4.76
N ASP A 106 3.23 -13.72 -4.37
CA ASP A 106 2.17 -12.80 -4.80
C ASP A 106 2.47 -11.38 -4.31
N THR A 107 1.97 -10.37 -5.02
CA THR A 107 2.17 -8.96 -4.65
C THR A 107 0.88 -8.18 -4.86
N TYR A 108 0.60 -7.26 -3.96
CA TYR A 108 -0.41 -6.23 -4.12
C TYR A 108 0.24 -4.85 -4.02
N ALA A 109 -0.05 -3.97 -4.97
CA ALA A 109 0.44 -2.61 -5.04
C ALA A 109 -0.74 -1.69 -5.31
N GLY A 110 -1.11 -0.83 -4.36
CA GLY A 110 -2.30 -0.01 -4.53
C GLY A 110 -2.69 0.77 -3.28
N GLU A 111 -3.97 1.12 -3.25
CA GLU A 111 -4.61 1.82 -2.15
C GLU A 111 -4.98 0.89 -0.98
N TRP A 112 -4.93 1.43 0.23
CA TRP A 112 -5.15 0.73 1.49
C TRP A 112 -6.08 1.55 2.38
N CYS A 113 -7.01 0.87 3.02
CA CYS A 113 -7.88 1.48 4.03
C CYS A 113 -8.03 0.53 5.22
N ASN A 114 -7.70 1.03 6.42
CA ASN A 114 -7.84 0.33 7.69
C ASN A 114 -7.30 -1.12 7.66
N GLY A 115 -6.11 -1.29 7.09
CA GLY A 115 -5.43 -2.58 7.04
C GLY A 115 -5.81 -3.48 5.86
N GLN A 116 -6.75 -3.07 4.99
CA GLN A 116 -7.23 -3.87 3.86
C GLN A 116 -6.95 -3.17 2.53
N SER A 117 -6.78 -3.95 1.45
CA SER A 117 -6.75 -3.40 0.10
C SER A 117 -8.09 -2.74 -0.22
N HIS A 118 -8.04 -1.56 -0.83
CA HIS A 118 -9.19 -0.73 -1.14
C HIS A 118 -8.88 0.15 -2.36
N GLY A 119 -9.87 0.77 -2.99
CA GLY A 119 -9.62 1.69 -4.11
C GLY A 119 -8.98 0.97 -5.30
N VAL A 120 -8.09 1.63 -6.04
CA VAL A 120 -7.43 1.04 -7.19
C VAL A 120 -6.12 0.35 -6.78
N GLY A 121 -5.86 -0.82 -7.35
CA GLY A 121 -4.59 -1.52 -7.17
C GLY A 121 -4.28 -2.55 -8.23
N VAL A 122 -3.06 -3.10 -8.12
CA VAL A 122 -2.53 -4.16 -8.95
C VAL A 122 -2.22 -5.36 -8.05
N GLN A 123 -2.84 -6.49 -8.34
CA GLN A 123 -2.49 -7.79 -7.74
C GLN A 123 -1.77 -8.64 -8.79
N THR A 124 -0.53 -8.99 -8.52
CA THR A 124 0.26 -9.91 -9.34
C THR A 124 0.42 -11.23 -8.59
N CYS A 125 0.03 -12.31 -9.23
CA CYS A 125 0.21 -13.66 -8.72
C CYS A 125 1.60 -14.19 -9.08
N SER A 126 2.15 -15.02 -8.22
CA SER A 126 3.40 -15.77 -8.42
C SER A 126 3.40 -16.62 -9.69
N ASP A 127 2.21 -16.99 -10.17
CA ASP A 127 2.02 -17.73 -11.41
C ASP A 127 2.03 -16.85 -12.69
N GLY A 128 2.23 -15.54 -12.55
CA GLY A 128 2.25 -14.58 -13.65
C GLY A 128 0.89 -13.98 -14.00
N SER A 129 -0.20 -14.46 -13.39
CA SER A 129 -1.51 -13.81 -13.53
C SER A 129 -1.50 -12.41 -12.90
N CYS A 130 -2.27 -11.48 -13.45
CA CYS A 130 -2.29 -10.10 -12.99
C CYS A 130 -3.70 -9.51 -13.06
N TYR A 131 -4.17 -8.94 -11.96
CA TYR A 131 -5.38 -8.13 -11.89
C TYR A 131 -5.02 -6.66 -11.67
N ILE A 132 -5.64 -5.79 -12.44
CA ILE A 132 -5.56 -4.33 -12.29
C ILE A 132 -6.99 -3.83 -12.21
N GLY A 133 -7.36 -3.20 -11.11
CA GLY A 133 -8.72 -2.70 -10.97
C GLY A 133 -9.04 -2.24 -9.57
N GLU A 134 -10.33 -2.13 -9.31
CA GLU A 134 -10.88 -1.70 -8.04
C GLU A 134 -10.94 -2.84 -7.02
N PHE A 135 -10.79 -2.46 -5.76
CA PHE A 135 -10.82 -3.30 -4.58
C PHE A 135 -11.71 -2.67 -3.52
N LYS A 136 -12.44 -3.50 -2.79
CA LYS A 136 -13.24 -3.07 -1.64
C LYS A 136 -13.08 -4.06 -0.51
N SER A 137 -12.45 -3.62 0.57
CA SER A 137 -12.33 -4.42 1.80
C SER A 137 -11.65 -5.78 1.58
N GLY A 138 -10.54 -5.78 0.84
CA GLY A 138 -9.74 -6.98 0.61
C GLY A 138 -10.05 -7.74 -0.68
N VAL A 139 -11.20 -7.50 -1.32
CA VAL A 139 -11.66 -8.29 -2.48
C VAL A 139 -11.78 -7.44 -3.75
N LYS A 140 -11.64 -8.06 -4.92
CA LYS A 140 -11.88 -7.39 -6.22
C LYS A 140 -13.35 -6.98 -6.31
N HIS A 141 -13.58 -5.77 -6.76
CA HIS A 141 -14.90 -5.17 -6.82
C HIS A 141 -14.91 -4.07 -7.88
N GLY A 142 -16.07 -3.70 -8.41
CA GLY A 142 -16.16 -2.61 -9.39
C GLY A 142 -15.51 -2.99 -10.72
N LEU A 143 -14.80 -2.07 -11.35
CA LEU A 143 -14.18 -2.29 -12.65
C LEU A 143 -12.78 -2.91 -12.51
N GLY A 144 -12.43 -3.80 -13.43
CA GLY A 144 -11.07 -4.36 -13.47
C GLY A 144 -10.74 -5.15 -14.72
N CYS A 145 -9.43 -5.29 -14.94
CA CYS A 145 -8.82 -6.09 -15.98
C CYS A 145 -8.05 -7.25 -15.34
N TYR A 146 -8.23 -8.47 -15.83
CA TYR A 146 -7.50 -9.64 -15.40
C TYR A 146 -6.79 -10.29 -16.59
N HIS A 147 -5.50 -10.54 -16.44
CA HIS A 147 -4.67 -11.31 -17.35
C HIS A 147 -4.35 -12.64 -16.67
N PHE A 148 -4.84 -13.73 -17.24
CA PHE A 148 -4.65 -15.07 -16.70
C PHE A 148 -3.34 -15.68 -17.20
N ARG A 149 -2.73 -16.55 -16.39
CA ARG A 149 -1.52 -17.30 -16.77
C ARG A 149 -1.68 -18.09 -18.09
N ASN A 150 -2.88 -18.59 -18.39
CA ASN A 150 -3.15 -19.34 -19.61
C ASN A 150 -3.26 -18.45 -20.87
N GLY A 151 -3.15 -17.13 -20.74
CA GLY A 151 -3.28 -16.16 -21.83
C GLY A 151 -4.68 -15.57 -21.99
N ASP A 152 -5.68 -16.07 -21.25
CA ASP A 152 -7.01 -15.48 -21.24
C ASP A 152 -6.95 -14.06 -20.66
N ARG A 153 -7.91 -13.23 -21.05
CA ARG A 153 -8.05 -11.85 -20.55
C ARG A 153 -9.51 -11.53 -20.31
N TYR A 154 -9.78 -10.85 -19.22
CA TYR A 154 -11.09 -10.29 -18.92
C TYR A 154 -10.98 -8.80 -18.64
N ALA A 155 -11.91 -8.01 -19.14
CA ALA A 155 -12.10 -6.62 -18.77
C ALA A 155 -13.58 -6.35 -18.54
N GLY A 156 -13.94 -5.88 -17.35
CA GLY A 156 -15.33 -5.65 -16.99
C GLY A 156 -15.55 -5.48 -15.49
N GLU A 157 -16.75 -5.83 -15.05
CA GLU A 157 -17.20 -5.69 -13.67
C GLU A 157 -16.84 -6.91 -12.78
N TYR A 158 -16.62 -6.63 -11.51
CA TYR A 158 -16.32 -7.57 -10.45
C TYR A 158 -17.22 -7.31 -9.24
N PHE A 159 -17.65 -8.38 -8.59
CA PHE A 159 -18.34 -8.32 -7.31
C PHE A 159 -17.84 -9.44 -6.41
N GLY A 160 -17.11 -9.08 -5.35
CA GLY A 160 -16.65 -10.05 -4.34
C GLY A 160 -15.73 -11.11 -4.92
N ASP A 161 -14.64 -10.69 -5.58
CA ASP A 161 -13.67 -11.54 -6.28
C ASP A 161 -14.17 -12.30 -7.52
N LYS A 162 -15.46 -12.16 -7.87
CA LYS A 162 -16.05 -12.84 -9.02
C LYS A 162 -16.33 -11.87 -10.15
N ILE A 163 -16.11 -12.35 -11.38
CA ILE A 163 -16.58 -11.68 -12.60
C ILE A 163 -18.11 -11.56 -12.53
N HIS A 164 -18.63 -10.35 -12.68
CA HIS A 164 -20.05 -10.02 -12.52
C HIS A 164 -20.42 -8.89 -13.50
N GLY A 165 -21.71 -8.57 -13.65
CA GLY A 165 -22.15 -7.40 -14.42
C GLY A 165 -21.83 -7.54 -15.91
N PHE A 166 -21.36 -6.49 -16.56
CA PHE A 166 -20.98 -6.53 -17.98
C PHE A 166 -19.47 -6.63 -18.16
N GLY A 167 -19.04 -7.32 -19.21
CA GLY A 167 -17.63 -7.40 -19.54
C GLY A 167 -17.31 -8.22 -20.76
N VAL A 168 -16.06 -8.08 -21.21
CA VAL A 168 -15.50 -8.77 -22.36
C VAL A 168 -14.45 -9.76 -21.89
N TYR A 169 -14.57 -11.01 -22.34
CA TYR A 169 -13.62 -12.07 -22.08
C TYR A 169 -12.99 -12.54 -23.39
N HIS A 170 -11.69 -12.35 -23.53
CA HIS A 170 -10.88 -12.87 -24.61
C HIS A 170 -10.21 -14.16 -24.18
N PHE A 171 -10.47 -15.23 -24.91
CA PHE A 171 -9.84 -16.53 -24.67
C PHE A 171 -8.51 -16.59 -25.43
N ALA A 172 -7.52 -17.27 -24.85
CA ALA A 172 -6.20 -17.49 -25.45
C ALA A 172 -6.29 -18.24 -26.79
N ASN A 173 -7.33 -19.05 -26.98
CA ASN A 173 -7.60 -19.74 -28.24
C ASN A 173 -8.15 -18.81 -29.36
N GLY A 174 -8.33 -17.53 -29.08
CA GLY A 174 -8.85 -16.52 -30.02
C GLY A 174 -10.36 -16.35 -30.01
N HIS A 175 -11.09 -17.06 -29.14
CA HIS A 175 -12.52 -16.83 -28.96
C HIS A 175 -12.75 -15.56 -28.12
N CYS A 176 -13.97 -15.03 -28.16
CA CYS A 176 -14.37 -13.87 -27.37
C CYS A 176 -15.81 -14.03 -26.89
N TYR A 177 -16.10 -13.61 -25.66
CA TYR A 177 -17.47 -13.40 -25.19
C TYR A 177 -17.67 -11.96 -24.76
N GLU A 178 -18.78 -11.38 -25.21
CA GLU A 178 -19.18 -10.01 -24.95
C GLU A 178 -20.63 -10.02 -24.44
N GLY A 179 -20.84 -9.67 -23.18
CA GLY A 179 -22.18 -9.65 -22.60
C GLY A 179 -22.18 -9.59 -21.09
N SER A 180 -23.28 -10.05 -20.49
CA SER A 180 -23.44 -10.09 -19.04
C SER A 180 -22.86 -11.36 -18.40
N TRP A 181 -22.52 -11.21 -17.13
CA TRP A 181 -21.86 -12.17 -16.27
C TRP A 181 -22.51 -12.21 -14.89
N HIS A 182 -22.54 -13.39 -14.30
CA HIS A 182 -22.99 -13.57 -12.93
C HIS A 182 -22.14 -14.67 -12.28
N GLU A 183 -21.44 -14.31 -11.20
CA GLU A 183 -20.64 -15.25 -10.39
C GLU A 183 -19.64 -16.06 -11.22
N GLY A 184 -18.97 -15.42 -12.19
CA GLY A 184 -17.99 -16.05 -13.07
C GLY A 184 -18.56 -16.78 -14.28
N ARG A 185 -19.89 -16.79 -14.46
CA ARG A 185 -20.56 -17.48 -15.57
C ARG A 185 -21.21 -16.49 -16.52
N LYS A 186 -21.22 -16.83 -17.81
CA LYS A 186 -22.01 -16.11 -18.82
C LYS A 186 -23.49 -16.19 -18.43
N GLN A 187 -24.15 -15.04 -18.36
CA GLN A 187 -25.54 -14.89 -17.92
C GLN A 187 -26.22 -13.83 -18.79
N GLY A 188 -27.54 -13.88 -18.94
CA GLY A 188 -28.30 -12.87 -19.67
C GLY A 188 -27.93 -12.80 -21.15
N TYR A 189 -28.05 -11.63 -21.76
CA TYR A 189 -27.79 -11.48 -23.18
C TYR A 189 -26.30 -11.31 -23.48
N GLY A 190 -25.84 -11.97 -24.54
CA GLY A 190 -24.46 -11.86 -24.95
C GLY A 190 -24.13 -12.59 -26.24
N THR A 191 -22.94 -12.29 -26.74
CA THR A 191 -22.41 -12.79 -28.00
C THR A 191 -21.10 -13.53 -27.75
N TYR A 192 -21.03 -14.77 -28.24
CA TYR A 192 -19.82 -15.56 -28.26
C TYR A 192 -19.27 -15.65 -29.69
N ASN A 193 -18.12 -15.04 -29.93
CA ASN A 193 -17.41 -15.05 -31.19
C ASN A 193 -16.34 -16.15 -31.19
N PHE A 194 -16.37 -17.02 -32.19
CA PHE A 194 -15.37 -18.04 -32.41
C PHE A 194 -14.25 -17.50 -33.30
N ARG A 195 -13.04 -18.06 -33.17
CA ARG A 195 -11.89 -17.65 -33.98
C ARG A 195 -12.11 -17.85 -35.49
N ASN A 196 -12.93 -18.82 -35.87
CA ASN A 196 -13.28 -19.11 -37.26
C ASN A 196 -14.31 -18.13 -37.86
N GLY A 197 -14.70 -17.07 -37.14
CA GLY A 197 -15.72 -16.10 -37.55
C GLY A 197 -17.15 -16.52 -37.24
N GLY A 198 -17.37 -17.77 -36.81
CA GLY A 198 -18.66 -18.21 -36.31
C GLY A 198 -19.08 -17.41 -35.08
N THR A 199 -20.38 -17.24 -34.87
CA THR A 199 -20.90 -16.50 -33.71
C THR A 199 -22.13 -17.16 -33.13
N ARG A 200 -22.27 -17.13 -31.81
CA ARG A 200 -23.47 -17.56 -31.08
C ARG A 200 -23.98 -16.41 -30.21
N CYS A 201 -25.17 -15.92 -30.53
CA CYS A 201 -25.85 -14.86 -29.81
C CYS A 201 -27.12 -15.39 -29.18
N GLY A 202 -27.50 -14.80 -28.05
CA GLY A 202 -28.76 -15.13 -27.40
C GLY A 202 -28.71 -14.89 -25.90
N GLU A 203 -29.65 -15.53 -25.22
CA GLU A 203 -29.74 -15.54 -23.77
C GLU A 203 -28.95 -16.73 -23.19
N TRP A 204 -28.07 -16.41 -22.26
CA TRP A 204 -27.21 -17.34 -21.53
C TRP A 204 -27.73 -17.50 -20.11
N ASP A 205 -27.74 -18.73 -19.62
CA ASP A 205 -28.04 -19.03 -18.23
C ASP A 205 -27.03 -20.04 -17.70
N CYS A 206 -26.36 -19.66 -16.60
CA CYS A 206 -25.35 -20.47 -15.95
C CYS A 206 -24.24 -20.97 -16.90
N GLY A 207 -23.85 -20.16 -17.88
CA GLY A 207 -22.80 -20.49 -18.86
C GLY A 207 -23.29 -21.17 -20.15
N ASN A 208 -24.56 -21.55 -20.23
CA ASN A 208 -25.15 -22.26 -21.37
C ASN A 208 -26.07 -21.34 -22.18
N LEU A 209 -25.99 -21.41 -23.51
CA LEU A 209 -26.91 -20.69 -24.39
C LEU A 209 -28.29 -21.38 -24.35
N LYS A 210 -29.31 -20.71 -23.83
CA LYS A 210 -30.68 -21.23 -23.71
C LYS A 210 -31.54 -20.85 -24.90
N ASN A 211 -31.57 -19.55 -25.22
CA ASN A 211 -32.40 -19.00 -26.29
C ASN A 211 -31.50 -18.32 -27.33
N PRO A 212 -31.14 -19.00 -28.43
CA PRO A 212 -30.41 -18.39 -29.52
C PRO A 212 -31.21 -17.25 -30.15
N LEU A 213 -30.57 -16.11 -30.41
CA LEU A 213 -31.18 -14.94 -31.04
C LEU A 213 -30.30 -14.44 -32.19
N PRO A 214 -30.87 -13.79 -33.21
CA PRO A 214 -30.09 -13.09 -34.23
C PRO A 214 -29.16 -12.03 -33.61
N GLN A 215 -27.99 -11.83 -34.22
CA GLN A 215 -27.00 -10.84 -33.78
C GLN A 215 -27.56 -9.41 -33.68
N LEU A 216 -28.43 -9.04 -34.61
CA LEU A 216 -28.98 -7.68 -34.75
C LEU A 216 -30.23 -7.43 -33.90
N THR A 217 -30.59 -8.36 -33.01
CA THR A 217 -31.67 -8.11 -32.05
C THR A 217 -31.24 -7.06 -31.03
N ASP A 218 -32.12 -6.10 -30.74
CA ASP A 218 -31.85 -4.99 -29.82
C ASP A 218 -31.28 -5.41 -28.47
N ALA A 219 -31.76 -6.53 -27.91
CA ALA A 219 -31.28 -7.06 -26.65
C ALA A 219 -29.78 -7.45 -26.70
N ILE A 220 -29.36 -8.07 -27.80
CA ILE A 220 -27.96 -8.46 -28.04
C ILE A 220 -27.10 -7.21 -28.26
N LEU A 221 -27.56 -6.29 -29.11
CA LEU A 221 -26.82 -5.06 -29.41
C LEU A 221 -26.56 -4.23 -28.15
N ARG A 222 -27.58 -4.05 -27.30
CA ARG A 222 -27.43 -3.33 -26.02
C ARG A 222 -26.47 -4.03 -25.07
N ALA A 223 -26.55 -5.36 -24.94
CA ALA A 223 -25.67 -6.10 -24.04
C ALA A 223 -24.21 -6.07 -24.49
N VAL A 224 -23.95 -6.23 -25.80
CA VAL A 224 -22.60 -6.12 -26.37
C VAL A 224 -22.05 -4.69 -26.22
N GLN A 225 -22.87 -3.67 -26.48
CA GLN A 225 -22.46 -2.28 -26.30
C GLN A 225 -22.13 -1.97 -24.83
N ALA A 226 -22.94 -2.44 -23.90
CA ALA A 226 -22.67 -2.31 -22.47
C ALA A 226 -21.36 -3.02 -22.09
N ALA A 227 -21.17 -4.27 -22.51
CA ALA A 227 -19.95 -5.03 -22.25
C ALA A 227 -18.69 -4.33 -22.78
N ARG A 228 -18.71 -3.85 -24.03
CA ARG A 228 -17.58 -3.11 -24.63
C ARG A 228 -17.28 -1.83 -23.88
N LYS A 229 -18.31 -1.03 -23.56
CA LYS A 229 -18.15 0.22 -22.82
C LYS A 229 -17.59 -0.03 -21.42
N THR A 230 -18.07 -1.04 -20.72
CA THR A 230 -17.57 -1.41 -19.40
C THR A 230 -16.12 -1.89 -19.48
N ALA A 231 -15.78 -2.74 -20.46
CA ALA A 231 -14.41 -3.17 -20.70
C ALA A 231 -13.46 -2.01 -21.01
N GLU A 232 -13.89 -1.05 -21.84
CA GLU A 232 -13.14 0.16 -22.15
C GLU A 232 -12.90 1.02 -20.90
N ASN A 233 -13.92 1.20 -20.06
CA ASN A 233 -13.79 1.92 -18.79
C ASN A 233 -12.83 1.20 -17.84
N ALA A 234 -12.88 -0.13 -17.77
CA ALA A 234 -11.97 -0.93 -16.95
C ALA A 234 -10.50 -0.82 -17.40
N ILE A 235 -10.26 -0.72 -18.72
CA ILE A 235 -8.91 -0.51 -19.29
C ILE A 235 -8.38 0.90 -18.97
N HIS A 236 -9.26 1.91 -18.99
CA HIS A 236 -8.91 3.31 -18.74
C HIS A 236 -8.96 3.71 -17.26
N LEU A 237 -9.11 2.76 -16.33
CA LEU A 237 -9.06 3.07 -14.91
C LEU A 237 -7.79 3.83 -14.54
N ARG A 238 -7.97 4.85 -13.69
CA ARG A 238 -6.86 5.69 -13.21
C ARG A 238 -5.82 4.83 -12.51
N ARG A 239 -4.60 4.87 -13.02
CA ARG A 239 -3.46 4.17 -12.42
C ARG A 239 -2.96 4.89 -11.17
N VAL A 240 -2.44 4.11 -10.22
CA VAL A 240 -1.89 4.59 -8.94
C VAL A 240 -0.39 4.28 -8.78
N ASP A 241 0.28 3.86 -9.85
CA ASP A 241 1.69 3.45 -9.83
C ASP A 241 2.61 4.55 -9.25
N GLU A 242 2.37 5.81 -9.63
CA GLU A 242 3.19 6.93 -9.16
C GLU A 242 3.04 7.16 -7.65
N GLN A 243 1.81 7.14 -7.14
CA GLN A 243 1.51 7.31 -5.72
C GLN A 243 2.07 6.15 -4.89
N VAL A 244 1.93 4.92 -5.39
CA VAL A 244 2.49 3.72 -4.76
C VAL A 244 4.01 3.79 -4.74
N ASN A 245 4.66 4.17 -5.84
CA ASN A 245 6.12 4.33 -5.90
C ASN A 245 6.62 5.42 -4.95
N LYS A 246 5.92 6.57 -4.87
CA LYS A 246 6.23 7.63 -3.90
C LYS A 246 6.12 7.13 -2.46
N ALA A 247 5.06 6.41 -2.12
CA ALA A 247 4.87 5.85 -0.78
C ALA A 247 5.91 4.79 -0.44
N ALA A 248 6.26 3.91 -1.37
CA ALA A 248 7.31 2.90 -1.17
C ALA A 248 8.69 3.55 -0.98
N MET A 249 9.02 4.60 -1.74
CA MET A 249 10.27 5.37 -1.55
C MET A 249 10.30 6.09 -0.20
N ALA A 250 9.18 6.70 0.21
CA ALA A 250 9.06 7.34 1.52
C ALA A 250 9.21 6.33 2.66
N ALA A 251 8.60 5.15 2.55
CA ALA A 251 8.78 4.05 3.50
C ALA A 251 10.23 3.58 3.60
N ASN A 252 10.98 3.50 2.49
CA ASN A 252 12.41 3.18 2.54
C ASN A 252 13.22 4.25 3.27
N ARG A 253 12.89 5.54 3.08
CA ARG A 253 13.55 6.65 3.81
C ARG A 253 13.23 6.61 5.31
N ALA A 254 11.97 6.43 5.67
CA ALA A 254 11.52 6.29 7.06
C ALA A 254 12.20 5.10 7.75
N ALA A 255 12.25 3.93 7.10
CA ALA A 255 12.96 2.77 7.63
C ALA A 255 14.47 3.02 7.81
N THR A 256 15.10 3.80 6.91
CA THR A 256 16.51 4.18 7.06
C THR A 256 16.71 5.09 8.26
N ALA A 257 15.86 6.10 8.44
CA ALA A 257 15.88 6.99 9.60
C ALA A 257 15.65 6.21 10.92
N ALA A 258 14.67 5.31 10.92
CA ALA A 258 14.39 4.40 12.04
C ALA A 258 15.62 3.58 12.46
N ARG A 259 16.35 2.98 11.51
CA ARG A 259 17.58 2.25 11.82
C ARG A 259 18.67 3.15 12.39
N VAL A 260 18.80 4.38 11.89
CA VAL A 260 19.77 5.35 12.43
C VAL A 260 19.39 5.73 13.87
N ALA A 261 18.11 5.96 14.15
CA ALA A 261 17.62 6.23 15.50
C ALA A 261 17.86 5.04 16.44
N ALA A 262 17.61 3.81 15.97
CA ALA A 262 17.88 2.59 16.72
C ALA A 262 19.38 2.43 17.08
N VAL A 263 20.28 2.67 16.12
CA VAL A 263 21.73 2.64 16.39
C VAL A 263 22.13 3.69 17.44
N ARG A 264 21.56 4.89 17.38
CA ARG A 264 21.80 5.93 18.40
C ARG A 264 21.24 5.54 19.76
N ALA A 265 20.06 4.95 19.82
CA ALA A 265 19.45 4.46 21.05
C ALA A 265 20.36 3.43 21.75
N ILE A 266 20.89 2.47 20.99
CA ILE A 266 21.83 1.46 21.50
C ILE A 266 23.12 2.12 22.00
N GLN A 267 23.70 3.04 21.22
CA GLN A 267 24.92 3.75 21.62
C GLN A 267 24.71 4.56 22.90
N ASN A 268 23.59 5.29 23.02
CA ASN A 268 23.26 6.05 24.22
C ASN A 268 23.17 5.13 25.45
N ARG A 269 22.54 3.96 25.31
CA ARG A 269 22.48 2.96 26.37
C ARG A 269 23.87 2.45 26.77
N MET A 270 24.75 2.16 25.81
CA MET A 270 26.14 1.74 26.08
C MET A 270 26.94 2.84 26.78
N ASP A 271 26.69 4.11 26.45
CA ASP A 271 27.32 5.28 27.05
C ASP A 271 26.71 5.66 28.43
N GLY A 272 25.72 4.91 28.93
CA GLY A 272 25.01 5.24 30.17
C GLY A 272 24.15 6.51 30.09
N ARG A 273 23.84 6.98 28.88
CA ARG A 273 22.95 8.12 28.61
C ARG A 273 21.54 7.60 28.40
N PHE A 274 20.70 7.74 29.42
CA PHE A 274 19.32 7.29 29.36
C PHE A 274 18.41 8.33 28.71
N CYS A 275 17.38 7.84 28.02
CA CYS A 275 16.34 8.67 27.44
C CYS A 275 15.58 9.41 28.56
N ASP A 276 15.32 10.70 28.36
CA ASP A 276 14.49 11.48 29.27
C ASP A 276 13.02 11.21 28.93
N THR A 277 12.31 10.47 29.78
CA THR A 277 10.93 10.02 29.52
C THR A 277 9.90 11.11 29.75
N ASP A 278 10.27 12.21 30.43
CA ASP A 278 9.34 13.27 30.84
C ASP A 278 9.22 14.41 29.81
N ILE A 279 9.96 14.34 28.70
CA ILE A 279 10.04 15.38 27.65
C ILE A 279 9.28 14.96 26.39
#